data_AF-A0ABD2SXF6-F1
#
_entry.id   AF-A0ABD2SXF6-F1
#
_cell.length_a   1.000
_cell.length_b   1.000
_cell.length_c   1.000
_cell.angle_alpha   90.00
_cell.angle_beta   90.00
_cell.angle_gamma   90.00
#
_symmetry.space_group_name_H-M   'P 1'
#
loop_
_entity.id
_entity.type
_entity.pdbx_description
1 polymer ?
#
loop_
_entity_poly.entity_id
_entity_poly.type
_entity_poly.pdbx_seq_one_letter_code
_entity_poly.pdbx_strand_id
1 'polypeptide(L)'
;MPPSIFRFFHWHLRHNSLTSASFSSRASLLSASSSGQNITTSHHNGSLSKMYSTSCETLSEDPSKDRAISDMLIDSFGRMHTYLRISLTERCNLRCHYCMPAEGVELTPSPQLLSQDEIVRLASLFVSSGVDKIRLTGGEPTIRKDIEELCLQLSNLKGLKTLAMTTNGITLGKKLPKLKESGLNLVNISLDTLVPEKFEFMTRRKGHGRVMESIDAAVKLGYNPVKVNCVVMRGFNDDEICDFVELTRERPINVRFIEFMPFDGNVWNVKKLVPYAEMLVKVGFREFKIIPQRQLRISG
;
A
#
# COMPACT_ATOMS: atom_id res chain seq x y z
N MET A 1 1.29 42.27 0.16
CA MET A 1 0.66 40.97 -0.17
C MET A 1 1.30 39.91 0.71
N PRO A 2 0.56 39.25 1.61
CA PRO A 2 1.19 38.33 2.55
C PRO A 2 1.48 36.97 1.87
N PRO A 3 2.57 36.27 2.24
CA PRO A 3 2.91 34.97 1.68
C PRO A 3 1.95 33.90 2.22
N SER A 4 1.35 33.15 1.30
CA SER A 4 0.45 32.03 1.56
C SER A 4 1.19 30.90 2.27
N ILE A 5 0.74 30.59 3.49
CA ILE A 5 1.20 29.47 4.30
C ILE A 5 0.74 28.16 3.64
N PHE A 6 1.68 27.40 3.09
CA PHE A 6 1.42 26.08 2.53
C PHE A 6 1.27 25.04 3.65
N ARG A 7 0.05 24.49 3.76
CA ARG A 7 -0.27 23.34 4.62
C ARG A 7 -0.04 22.03 3.86
N PHE A 8 0.98 21.29 4.26
CA PHE A 8 0.91 19.83 4.21
C PHE A 8 -0.01 19.40 5.36
N PHE A 9 -1.11 18.70 5.08
CA PHE A 9 -1.68 17.60 5.89
C PHE A 9 -3.07 17.19 5.37
N HIS A 10 -3.33 15.89 5.48
CA HIS A 10 -4.64 15.24 5.45
C HIS A 10 -5.63 15.96 6.38
N TRP A 11 -6.87 16.18 5.92
CA TRP A 11 -7.99 16.40 6.83
C TRP A 11 -9.24 15.63 6.35
N HIS A 12 -9.76 14.78 7.24
CA HIS A 12 -11.13 14.30 7.22
C HIS A 12 -12.04 15.36 7.83
N LEU A 13 -13.01 15.86 7.07
CA LEU A 13 -14.16 16.58 7.60
C LEU A 13 -15.11 15.58 8.26
N ARG A 14 -15.14 15.55 9.60
CA ARG A 14 -16.34 15.17 10.35
C ARG A 14 -17.05 16.44 10.78
N HIS A 15 -18.29 16.61 10.35
CA HIS A 15 -19.20 17.61 10.90
C HIS A 15 -19.52 17.26 12.36
N ASN A 16 -19.31 18.20 13.27
CA ASN A 16 -19.98 18.24 14.57
C ASN A 16 -20.50 19.66 14.76
N SER A 17 -21.83 19.80 14.73
CA SER A 17 -22.54 20.99 15.19
C SER A 17 -22.66 20.93 16.72
N LEU A 18 -22.10 21.92 17.41
CA LEU A 18 -22.37 22.20 18.81
C LEU A 18 -23.65 23.02 18.93
N THR A 19 -24.55 22.61 19.83
CA THR A 19 -25.40 23.54 20.60
C THR A 19 -25.27 23.23 22.08
N SER A 20 -25.27 24.31 22.86
CA SER A 20 -24.96 24.48 24.28
C SER A 20 -25.99 23.92 25.26
N ALA A 21 -25.55 23.49 26.46
CA ALA A 21 -26.21 23.84 27.73
C ALA A 21 -25.36 23.49 28.98
N SER A 22 -25.08 24.56 29.75
CA SER A 22 -24.89 24.74 31.21
C SER A 22 -24.42 23.62 32.16
N PHE A 23 -23.41 24.04 32.93
CA PHE A 23 -22.94 23.63 34.26
C PHE A 23 -24.01 23.36 35.32
N SER A 24 -23.79 22.35 36.18
CA SER A 24 -23.96 22.47 37.64
C SER A 24 -23.23 21.33 38.37
N SER A 25 -22.38 21.72 39.33
CA SER A 25 -21.72 20.86 40.32
C SER A 25 -22.65 20.48 41.47
N ARG A 26 -22.53 19.28 42.04
CA ARG A 26 -22.62 19.07 43.49
C ARG A 26 -22.05 17.71 43.90
N ALA A 27 -21.45 17.72 45.08
CA ALA A 27 -20.70 16.64 45.71
C ALA A 27 -21.54 15.87 46.75
N SER A 28 -21.01 14.69 47.11
CA SER A 28 -21.09 13.99 48.41
C SER A 28 -22.43 13.40 48.87
N LEU A 29 -22.44 12.11 49.24
CA LEU A 29 -22.55 11.64 50.64
C LEU A 29 -22.64 10.10 50.78
N LEU A 30 -22.22 9.65 51.96
CA LEU A 30 -22.03 8.31 52.52
C LEU A 30 -23.33 7.60 52.95
N SER A 31 -23.25 6.26 53.12
CA SER A 31 -23.75 5.39 54.24
C SER A 31 -24.21 4.03 53.67
N ALA A 32 -23.62 2.87 53.99
CA ALA A 32 -23.48 2.13 55.25
C ALA A 32 -24.75 1.35 55.71
N SER A 33 -24.54 0.01 55.78
CA SER A 33 -25.06 -1.00 56.73
C SER A 33 -26.56 -1.37 56.83
N SER A 34 -26.83 -2.68 56.75
CA SER A 34 -27.44 -3.52 57.82
C SER A 34 -27.51 -4.98 57.33
N SER A 35 -26.81 -5.96 57.94
CA SER A 35 -27.18 -6.74 59.13
C SER A 35 -28.34 -7.72 58.93
N GLY A 36 -28.06 -9.03 59.12
CA GLY A 36 -29.07 -10.09 59.26
C GLY A 36 -28.43 -11.45 59.58
N GLN A 37 -28.45 -11.83 60.86
CA GLN A 37 -27.94 -13.09 61.44
C GLN A 37 -28.95 -14.25 61.35
N ASN A 38 -28.45 -15.51 61.40
CA ASN A 38 -28.84 -16.60 62.34
C ASN A 38 -28.32 -17.96 61.81
N ILE A 39 -27.32 -18.60 62.43
CA ILE A 39 -27.36 -19.65 63.49
C ILE A 39 -28.13 -20.92 63.09
N THR A 40 -27.43 -22.06 62.90
CA THR A 40 -27.54 -23.30 63.71
C THR A 40 -26.60 -24.42 63.22
N THR A 41 -26.15 -25.22 64.18
CA THR A 41 -25.15 -26.29 64.14
C THR A 41 -25.74 -27.67 63.83
N SER A 42 -25.00 -28.55 63.15
CA SER A 42 -24.99 -30.00 63.46
C SER A 42 -23.84 -30.75 62.76
N HIS A 43 -23.06 -31.49 63.55
CA HIS A 43 -22.08 -32.48 63.09
C HIS A 43 -22.76 -33.72 62.47
N HIS A 44 -22.18 -34.28 61.40
CA HIS A 44 -22.16 -35.73 61.18
C HIS A 44 -21.00 -36.14 60.25
N ASN A 45 -20.24 -37.15 60.71
CA ASN A 45 -19.20 -37.87 59.98
C ASN A 45 -19.82 -38.80 58.94
N GLY A 46 -19.23 -38.89 57.74
CA GLY A 46 -19.67 -39.83 56.70
C GLY A 46 -18.78 -39.82 55.47
N SER A 47 -17.84 -40.76 55.42
CA SER A 47 -17.12 -41.18 54.21
C SER A 47 -18.11 -41.66 53.15
N LEU A 48 -18.01 -41.19 51.91
CA LEU A 48 -18.35 -41.95 50.69
C LEU A 48 -17.96 -41.16 49.42
N SER A 49 -17.21 -41.88 48.58
CA SER A 49 -16.92 -41.67 47.15
C SER A 49 -17.81 -40.66 46.41
N LYS A 50 -17.19 -39.69 45.73
CA LYS A 50 -17.84 -38.96 44.63
C LYS A 50 -16.98 -38.93 43.37
N MET A 51 -17.61 -39.47 42.33
CA MET A 51 -17.29 -39.49 40.92
C MET A 51 -16.67 -38.18 40.40
N TYR A 52 -15.71 -38.33 39.49
CA TYR A 52 -15.28 -37.25 38.61
C TYR A 52 -16.44 -36.86 37.69
N SER A 53 -17.03 -35.69 37.93
CA SER A 53 -17.93 -35.02 36.99
C SER A 53 -17.10 -34.09 36.12
N THR A 54 -17.03 -34.39 34.82
CA THR A 54 -16.52 -33.48 33.80
C THR A 54 -17.55 -32.39 33.54
N SER A 55 -17.36 -31.22 34.15
CA SER A 55 -18.06 -30.00 33.73
C SER A 55 -17.22 -29.28 32.68
N CYS A 56 -17.73 -29.19 31.45
CA CYS A 56 -17.22 -28.30 30.42
C CYS A 56 -17.24 -26.86 30.94
N GLU A 57 -16.07 -26.28 31.19
CA GLU A 57 -15.94 -24.85 31.33
C GLU A 57 -16.17 -24.20 29.97
N THR A 58 -17.20 -23.36 29.93
CA THR A 58 -17.50 -22.45 28.84
C THR A 58 -16.41 -21.38 28.84
N LEU A 59 -15.45 -21.49 27.91
CA LEU A 59 -14.49 -20.43 27.65
C LEU A 59 -15.26 -19.21 27.13
N SER A 60 -15.27 -18.18 27.95
CA SER A 60 -15.76 -16.85 27.63
C SER A 60 -14.91 -16.26 26.49
N GLU A 61 -15.58 -15.78 25.45
CA GLU A 61 -14.95 -15.05 24.35
C GLU A 61 -14.56 -13.64 24.83
N ASP A 62 -13.26 -13.39 24.96
CA ASP A 62 -12.70 -12.05 25.11
C ASP A 62 -12.50 -11.41 23.72
N PRO A 63 -13.15 -10.26 23.41
CA PRO A 63 -13.01 -9.59 22.13
C PRO A 63 -11.82 -8.61 22.16
N SER A 64 -10.59 -9.12 22.05
CA SER A 64 -9.40 -8.25 21.85
C SER A 64 -8.17 -8.96 21.26
N LYS A 65 -8.31 -9.78 20.21
CA LYS A 65 -7.14 -10.17 19.40
C LYS A 65 -6.86 -9.14 18.32
N ASP A 66 -6.07 -8.12 18.68
CA ASP A 66 -5.16 -7.48 17.73
C ASP A 66 -4.45 -8.63 16.98
N ARG A 67 -4.59 -8.67 15.65
CA ARG A 67 -4.03 -9.77 14.84
C ARG A 67 -2.51 -9.78 15.01
N ALA A 68 -2.04 -10.64 15.91
CA ALA A 68 -0.63 -10.90 16.09
C ALA A 68 -0.07 -11.44 14.76
N ILE A 69 0.89 -10.71 14.19
CA ILE A 69 1.61 -11.14 12.99
C ILE A 69 2.39 -12.40 13.37
N SER A 70 2.32 -13.42 12.53
CA SER A 70 3.00 -14.69 12.77
C SER A 70 4.51 -14.49 12.84
N ASP A 71 5.16 -15.17 13.79
CA ASP A 71 6.63 -15.17 13.93
C ASP A 71 7.34 -15.58 12.63
N MET A 72 6.67 -16.34 11.76
CA MET A 72 7.18 -16.73 10.44
C MET A 72 7.41 -15.55 9.48
N LEU A 73 6.81 -14.38 9.74
CA LEU A 73 6.98 -13.17 8.94
C LEU A 73 8.03 -12.21 9.54
N ILE A 74 8.75 -12.64 10.57
CA ILE A 74 9.85 -11.89 11.17
C ILE A 74 11.16 -12.51 10.71
N ASP A 75 12.01 -11.71 10.06
CA ASP A 75 13.32 -12.20 9.64
C ASP A 75 14.36 -12.19 10.76
N SER A 76 15.56 -12.69 10.48
CA SER A 76 16.69 -12.77 11.43
C SER A 76 17.20 -11.41 11.93
N PHE A 77 16.78 -10.30 11.30
CA PHE A 77 17.08 -8.94 11.73
C PHE A 77 15.92 -8.30 12.50
N GLY A 78 14.87 -9.06 12.81
CA GLY A 78 13.67 -8.57 13.51
C GLY A 78 12.76 -7.70 12.65
N ARG A 79 12.93 -7.69 11.32
CA ARG A 79 12.06 -6.93 10.42
C ARG A 79 10.81 -7.73 10.12
N MET A 80 9.68 -7.03 10.18
CA MET A 80 8.37 -7.62 9.96
C MET A 80 7.93 -7.47 8.50
N HIS A 81 7.62 -8.58 7.84
CA HIS A 81 7.16 -8.62 6.46
C HIS A 81 5.64 -8.43 6.39
N THR A 82 5.20 -7.20 6.17
CA THR A 82 3.76 -6.84 6.12
C THR A 82 3.18 -6.77 4.70
N TYR A 83 4.03 -6.90 3.67
CA TYR A 83 3.59 -6.82 2.28
C TYR A 83 4.11 -7.96 1.43
N LEU A 84 3.28 -8.43 0.49
CA LEU A 84 3.61 -9.44 -0.50
C LEU A 84 3.66 -8.79 -1.89
N ARG A 85 4.75 -9.00 -2.63
CA ARG A 85 4.88 -8.56 -4.03
C ARG A 85 4.78 -9.78 -4.94
N ILE A 86 3.81 -9.79 -5.84
CA ILE A 86 3.54 -10.92 -6.73
C ILE A 86 3.86 -10.51 -8.17
N SER A 87 4.84 -11.17 -8.78
CA SER A 87 5.16 -11.04 -10.20
C SER A 87 4.25 -11.97 -11.00
N LEU A 88 3.32 -11.40 -11.76
CA LEU A 88 2.25 -12.17 -12.40
C LEU A 88 2.60 -12.71 -13.78
N THR A 89 3.57 -12.11 -14.44
CA THR A 89 3.98 -12.43 -15.81
C THR A 89 5.33 -11.82 -16.10
N GLU A 90 6.10 -12.39 -17.02
CA GLU A 90 7.34 -11.81 -17.53
C GLU A 90 7.10 -10.98 -18.81
N ARG A 91 5.93 -11.13 -19.42
CA ARG A 91 5.57 -10.40 -20.64
C ARG A 91 5.40 -8.92 -20.31
N CYS A 92 5.89 -8.07 -21.21
CA CYS A 92 5.69 -6.62 -21.17
C CYS A 92 5.39 -6.11 -22.57
N ASN A 93 4.52 -5.10 -22.67
CA ASN A 93 4.23 -4.38 -23.91
C ASN A 93 5.23 -3.25 -24.19
N LEU A 94 6.23 -3.05 -23.32
CA LEU A 94 7.35 -2.12 -23.50
C LEU A 94 8.70 -2.86 -23.59
N ARG A 95 9.74 -2.15 -24.03
CA ARG A 95 11.14 -2.62 -24.09
C ARG A 95 12.09 -1.55 -23.53
N CYS A 96 11.87 -1.16 -22.28
CA CYS A 96 12.58 -0.01 -21.72
C CYS A 96 14.09 -0.25 -21.67
N HIS A 97 14.89 0.73 -22.08
CA HIS A 97 16.35 0.61 -22.20
C HIS A 97 17.04 0.10 -20.92
N TYR A 98 16.54 0.49 -19.75
CA TYR A 98 17.10 0.06 -18.49
C TYR A 98 16.51 -1.25 -17.95
N CYS A 99 15.42 -1.77 -18.52
CA CYS A 99 14.63 -2.87 -17.93
C CYS A 99 14.65 -4.14 -18.78
N MET A 100 14.41 -4.00 -20.09
CA MET A 100 14.26 -5.13 -21.00
C MET A 100 15.01 -4.85 -22.30
N PRO A 101 15.84 -5.79 -22.79
CA PRO A 101 16.55 -5.65 -24.06
C PRO A 101 15.57 -5.52 -25.23
N ALA A 102 16.02 -5.05 -26.40
CA ALA A 102 15.12 -4.65 -27.50
C ALA A 102 14.35 -5.86 -28.06
N GLU A 103 15.07 -6.97 -28.19
CA GLU A 103 14.63 -8.31 -28.56
C GLU A 103 13.69 -8.94 -27.53
N GLY A 104 13.65 -8.43 -26.30
CA GLY A 104 12.91 -9.02 -25.19
C GLY A 104 13.70 -10.13 -24.49
N VAL A 105 13.05 -10.79 -23.53
CA VAL A 105 13.64 -11.89 -22.75
C VAL A 105 13.02 -13.21 -23.17
N GLU A 106 13.76 -14.30 -22.98
CA GLU A 106 13.21 -15.64 -23.04
C GLU A 106 12.12 -15.78 -21.96
N LEU A 107 10.97 -16.34 -22.34
CA LEU A 107 9.81 -16.43 -21.47
C LEU A 107 9.73 -17.83 -20.86
N THR A 108 9.54 -17.88 -19.55
CA THR A 108 9.23 -19.10 -18.83
C THR A 108 7.96 -19.75 -19.41
N PRO A 109 7.98 -21.07 -19.72
CA PRO A 109 6.81 -21.78 -20.21
C PRO A 109 5.62 -21.67 -19.24
N SER A 110 4.40 -21.56 -19.76
CA SER A 110 3.19 -21.36 -18.95
C SER A 110 3.03 -22.35 -17.78
N PRO A 111 3.32 -23.66 -17.92
CA PRO A 111 3.18 -24.61 -16.80
C PRO A 111 4.15 -24.37 -15.63
N GLN A 112 5.20 -23.57 -15.82
CA GLN A 112 6.16 -23.22 -14.78
C GLN A 112 5.81 -21.88 -14.09
N LEU A 113 4.81 -21.16 -14.59
CA LEU A 113 4.28 -19.97 -13.94
C LEU A 113 3.14 -20.36 -13.00
N LEU A 114 3.03 -19.65 -11.87
CA LEU A 114 1.93 -19.85 -10.95
C LEU A 114 0.59 -19.59 -11.64
N SER A 115 -0.30 -20.58 -11.55
CA SER A 115 -1.71 -20.45 -11.91
C SER A 115 -2.42 -19.43 -11.02
N GLN A 116 -3.60 -19.00 -11.46
CA GLN A 116 -4.44 -18.09 -10.69
C GLN A 116 -4.78 -18.68 -9.29
N ASP A 117 -5.15 -19.96 -9.23
CA ASP A 117 -5.51 -20.64 -8.00
C ASP A 117 -4.33 -20.75 -7.03
N GLU A 118 -3.13 -21.03 -7.55
CA GLU A 118 -1.91 -21.05 -6.73
C GLU A 118 -1.56 -19.66 -6.18
N ILE A 119 -1.71 -18.61 -6.98
CA ILE A 119 -1.50 -17.23 -6.53
C ILE A 119 -2.46 -16.89 -5.39
N VAL A 120 -3.75 -17.19 -5.53
CA VAL A 120 -4.76 -16.92 -4.51
C VAL A 120 -4.51 -17.74 -3.26
N ARG A 121 -4.15 -19.02 -3.40
CA ARG A 121 -3.79 -19.89 -2.27
C ARG A 121 -2.58 -19.37 -1.51
N LEU A 122 -1.51 -18.97 -2.19
CA LEU A 122 -0.33 -18.40 -1.54
C LEU A 122 -0.67 -17.07 -0.84
N ALA A 123 -1.39 -16.19 -1.54
CA ALA A 123 -1.83 -14.92 -0.98
C ALA A 123 -2.68 -15.09 0.28
N SER A 124 -3.60 -16.06 0.31
CA SER A 124 -4.45 -16.32 1.48
C SER A 124 -3.64 -16.78 2.69
N LEU A 125 -2.61 -17.60 2.48
CA LEU A 125 -1.70 -18.04 3.55
C LEU A 125 -0.91 -16.86 4.12
N PHE A 126 -0.35 -16.01 3.27
CA PHE A 126 0.37 -14.82 3.71
C PHE A 126 -0.54 -13.81 4.44
N VAL A 127 -1.74 -13.57 3.92
CA VAL A 127 -2.71 -12.65 4.55
C VAL A 127 -3.19 -13.17 5.90
N SER A 128 -3.42 -14.48 6.01
CA SER A 128 -3.77 -15.13 7.28
C SER A 128 -2.62 -15.07 8.29
N SER A 129 -1.38 -14.97 7.82
CA SER A 129 -0.18 -14.87 8.66
C SER A 129 0.17 -13.43 9.09
N GLY A 130 -0.51 -12.42 8.56
CA GLY A 130 -0.32 -11.01 8.95
C GLY A 130 0.05 -10.04 7.83
N VAL A 131 0.20 -10.51 6.59
CA VAL A 131 0.34 -9.60 5.43
C VAL A 131 -0.97 -8.84 5.23
N ASP A 132 -0.91 -7.51 5.22
CA ASP A 132 -2.10 -6.68 5.00
C ASP A 132 -2.07 -5.91 3.67
N LYS A 133 -1.00 -6.11 2.89
CA LYS A 133 -0.81 -5.46 1.60
C LYS A 133 -0.26 -6.40 0.54
N ILE A 134 -0.92 -6.44 -0.61
CA ILE A 134 -0.45 -7.15 -1.81
C ILE A 134 -0.13 -6.13 -2.90
N ARG A 135 1.00 -6.30 -3.58
CA ARG A 135 1.40 -5.53 -4.77
C ARG A 135 1.55 -6.45 -5.97
N LEU A 136 0.69 -6.27 -6.95
CA LEU A 136 0.74 -6.92 -8.25
C LEU A 136 1.74 -6.21 -9.16
N THR A 137 2.63 -6.99 -9.78
CA THR A 137 3.67 -6.54 -10.71
C THR A 137 3.90 -7.62 -11.79
N GLY A 138 5.01 -7.55 -12.50
CA GLY A 138 5.41 -8.48 -13.56
C GLY A 138 6.41 -7.81 -14.48
N GLY A 139 6.36 -8.17 -15.76
CA GLY A 139 6.64 -7.26 -16.85
C GLY A 139 5.57 -6.16 -16.85
N GLU A 140 4.41 -6.44 -17.43
CA GLU A 140 3.24 -5.55 -17.33
C GLU A 140 1.99 -6.32 -16.87
N PRO A 141 1.49 -6.12 -15.64
CA PRO A 141 0.35 -6.88 -15.13
C PRO A 141 -0.93 -6.68 -15.94
N THR A 142 -1.15 -5.52 -16.54
CA THR A 142 -2.41 -5.22 -17.24
C THR A 142 -2.59 -5.93 -18.59
N ILE A 143 -1.55 -6.61 -19.11
CA ILE A 143 -1.68 -7.48 -20.29
C ILE A 143 -2.17 -8.89 -19.94
N ARG A 144 -2.15 -9.26 -18.66
CA ARG A 144 -2.67 -10.54 -18.19
C ARG A 144 -4.20 -10.54 -18.34
N LYS A 145 -4.75 -11.56 -19.00
CA LYS A 145 -6.17 -11.60 -19.43
C LYS A 145 -7.14 -11.64 -18.24
N ASP A 146 -6.78 -12.41 -17.21
CA ASP A 146 -7.52 -12.68 -15.98
C ASP A 146 -7.25 -11.64 -14.86
N ILE A 147 -6.56 -10.53 -15.15
CA ILE A 147 -6.12 -9.59 -14.10
C ILE A 147 -7.26 -9.01 -13.25
N GLU A 148 -8.43 -8.77 -13.85
CA GLU A 148 -9.61 -8.23 -13.18
C GLU A 148 -10.23 -9.25 -12.21
N GLU A 149 -10.27 -10.53 -12.61
CA GLU A 149 -10.78 -11.64 -11.80
C GLU A 149 -9.82 -11.96 -10.65
N LEU A 150 -8.51 -11.99 -10.94
CA LEU A 150 -7.49 -12.17 -9.91
C LEU A 150 -7.57 -11.06 -8.85
N CYS A 151 -7.78 -9.79 -9.26
CA CYS A 151 -7.95 -8.71 -8.30
C CYS A 151 -9.18 -8.92 -7.41
N LEU A 152 -10.30 -9.37 -7.99
CA LEU A 152 -11.54 -9.65 -7.26
C LEU A 152 -11.35 -10.76 -6.22
N GLN A 153 -10.69 -11.86 -6.60
CA GLN A 153 -10.41 -12.96 -5.68
C GLN A 153 -9.47 -12.54 -4.54
N LEU A 154 -8.43 -11.75 -4.86
CA LEU A 154 -7.49 -11.26 -3.86
C LEU A 154 -8.11 -10.23 -2.91
N SER A 155 -8.96 -9.33 -3.40
CA SER A 155 -9.61 -8.31 -2.57
C SER A 155 -10.60 -8.91 -1.56
N ASN A 156 -11.14 -10.09 -1.84
CA ASN A 156 -12.01 -10.84 -0.93
C ASN A 156 -11.26 -11.55 0.21
N LEU A 157 -9.92 -11.50 0.25
CA LEU A 157 -9.13 -12.11 1.34
C LEU A 157 -9.31 -11.35 2.66
N LYS A 158 -9.87 -12.02 3.66
CA LYS A 158 -10.13 -11.43 5.00
C LYS A 158 -8.83 -10.99 5.70
N GLY A 159 -8.61 -9.68 5.76
CA GLY A 159 -7.44 -9.06 6.39
C GLY A 159 -6.54 -8.30 5.43
N LEU A 160 -6.75 -8.46 4.13
CA LEU A 160 -6.07 -7.65 3.13
C LEU A 160 -6.66 -6.23 3.18
N LYS A 161 -5.84 -5.25 3.53
CA LYS A 161 -6.23 -3.83 3.58
C LYS A 161 -5.93 -3.12 2.25
N THR A 162 -4.80 -3.46 1.63
CA THR A 162 -4.33 -2.79 0.41
C THR A 162 -4.05 -3.78 -0.70
N LEU A 163 -4.76 -3.64 -1.81
CA LEU A 163 -4.42 -4.27 -3.08
C LEU A 163 -3.88 -3.21 -4.03
N ALA A 164 -2.59 -3.30 -4.31
CA ALA A 164 -1.86 -2.36 -5.14
C ALA A 164 -1.40 -2.98 -6.46
N MET A 165 -1.27 -2.15 -7.50
CA MET A 165 -0.67 -2.56 -8.78
C MET A 165 0.45 -1.60 -9.18
N THR A 166 1.53 -2.14 -9.74
CA THR A 166 2.55 -1.36 -10.45
C THR A 166 2.48 -1.67 -11.93
N THR A 167 2.26 -0.66 -12.76
CA THR A 167 2.03 -0.77 -14.21
C THR A 167 2.69 0.39 -14.95
N ASN A 168 3.04 0.20 -16.22
CA ASN A 168 3.46 1.29 -17.11
C ASN A 168 2.29 2.18 -17.58
N GLY A 169 1.04 1.79 -17.32
CA GLY A 169 -0.14 2.62 -17.56
C GLY A 169 -0.71 2.56 -18.98
N ILE A 170 -0.04 2.02 -20.00
CA ILE A 170 -0.51 2.11 -21.40
C ILE A 170 -1.91 1.50 -21.60
N THR A 171 -2.14 0.35 -20.97
CA THR A 171 -3.41 -0.41 -21.04
C THR A 171 -4.29 -0.20 -19.81
N LEU A 172 -3.82 0.56 -18.83
CA LEU A 172 -4.47 0.73 -17.54
C LEU A 172 -5.81 1.47 -17.68
N GLY A 173 -5.85 2.59 -18.42
CA GLY A 173 -7.03 3.46 -18.54
C GLY A 173 -8.34 2.71 -18.83
N LYS A 174 -8.31 1.76 -19.78
CA LYS A 174 -9.47 0.96 -20.18
C LYS A 174 -9.91 -0.06 -19.12
N LYS A 175 -9.01 -0.46 -18.22
CA LYS A 175 -9.25 -1.49 -17.19
C LYS A 175 -9.57 -0.89 -15.83
N LEU A 176 -9.24 0.38 -15.60
CA LEU A 176 -9.37 1.02 -14.28
C LEU A 176 -10.76 0.92 -13.64
N PRO A 177 -11.89 1.13 -14.35
CA PRO A 177 -13.21 1.03 -13.71
C PRO A 177 -13.44 -0.36 -13.10
N LYS A 178 -13.23 -1.41 -13.90
CA LYS A 178 -13.41 -2.79 -13.46
C LYS A 178 -12.37 -3.22 -12.41
N LEU A 179 -11.12 -2.75 -12.53
CA LEU A 179 -10.10 -3.00 -11.50
C LEU A 179 -10.49 -2.36 -10.16
N LYS A 180 -11.06 -1.15 -10.18
CA LYS A 180 -11.55 -0.45 -8.98
C LYS A 180 -12.70 -1.24 -8.34
N GLU A 181 -13.66 -1.69 -9.14
CA GLU A 181 -14.78 -2.54 -8.71
C GLU A 181 -14.29 -3.88 -8.13
N SER A 182 -13.25 -4.47 -8.72
CA SER A 182 -12.57 -5.67 -8.21
C SER A 182 -11.75 -5.43 -6.93
N GLY A 183 -11.76 -4.22 -6.37
CA GLY A 183 -11.09 -3.90 -5.10
C GLY A 183 -9.63 -3.46 -5.21
N LEU A 184 -9.12 -3.17 -6.41
CA LEU A 184 -7.82 -2.51 -6.58
C LEU A 184 -7.92 -1.09 -6.01
N ASN A 185 -7.20 -0.81 -4.93
CA ASN A 185 -7.35 0.46 -4.20
C ASN A 185 -6.11 1.36 -4.27
N LEU A 186 -4.98 0.87 -4.81
CA LEU A 186 -3.78 1.67 -5.00
C LEU A 186 -3.10 1.40 -6.36
N VAL A 187 -2.77 2.46 -7.10
CA VAL A 187 -2.03 2.35 -8.36
C VAL A 187 -0.70 3.07 -8.30
N ASN A 188 0.34 2.39 -8.79
CA ASN A 188 1.66 2.93 -9.07
C ASN A 188 1.88 2.90 -10.58
N ILE A 189 1.97 4.06 -11.22
CA ILE A 189 2.19 4.20 -12.65
C ILE A 189 3.66 4.58 -12.87
N SER A 190 4.40 3.79 -13.65
CA SER A 190 5.77 4.11 -14.03
C SER A 190 5.76 5.07 -15.23
N LEU A 191 6.36 6.25 -15.06
CA LEU A 191 6.52 7.27 -16.10
C LEU A 191 7.82 8.03 -15.84
N ASP A 192 8.80 7.86 -16.73
CA ASP A 192 10.14 8.41 -16.54
C ASP A 192 10.36 9.77 -17.22
N THR A 193 9.40 10.27 -18.00
CA THR A 193 9.52 11.53 -18.75
C THR A 193 8.13 12.07 -19.07
N LEU A 194 7.98 13.39 -19.04
CA LEU A 194 6.78 14.11 -19.49
C LEU A 194 6.87 14.48 -20.98
N VAL A 195 8.04 14.31 -21.59
CA VAL A 195 8.28 14.53 -23.02
C VAL A 195 7.96 13.25 -23.83
N PRO A 196 7.03 13.29 -24.80
CA PRO A 196 6.61 12.12 -25.58
C PRO A 196 7.75 11.44 -26.37
N GLU A 197 8.66 12.21 -26.94
CA GLU A 197 9.76 11.71 -27.76
C GLU A 197 10.78 10.96 -26.90
N LYS A 198 11.12 11.52 -25.72
CA LYS A 198 11.94 10.84 -24.72
C LYS A 198 11.26 9.56 -24.23
N PHE A 199 9.92 9.55 -24.08
CA PHE A 199 9.18 8.35 -23.69
C PHE A 199 9.34 7.24 -24.74
N GLU A 200 9.14 7.57 -26.02
CA GLU A 200 9.26 6.60 -27.11
C GLU A 200 10.69 6.07 -27.22
N PHE A 201 11.69 6.94 -27.07
CA PHE A 201 13.09 6.54 -26.98
C PHE A 201 13.32 5.56 -25.82
N MET A 202 12.95 5.95 -24.59
CA MET A 202 13.20 5.16 -23.38
C MET A 202 12.52 3.78 -23.45
N THR A 203 11.27 3.73 -23.91
CA THR A 203 10.43 2.53 -23.86
C THR A 203 10.45 1.70 -25.16
N ARG A 204 11.05 2.25 -26.23
CA ARG A 204 11.06 1.76 -27.61
C ARG A 204 9.65 1.57 -28.22
N ARG A 205 8.65 2.26 -27.67
CA ARG A 205 7.25 2.17 -28.09
C ARG A 205 6.54 3.51 -27.88
N LYS A 206 5.58 3.82 -28.75
CA LYS A 206 4.62 4.90 -28.51
C LYS A 206 3.68 4.54 -27.36
N GLY A 207 3.20 5.55 -26.64
CA GLY A 207 2.25 5.30 -25.55
C GLY A 207 2.10 6.42 -24.52
N HIS A 208 2.96 7.45 -24.56
CA HIS A 208 2.98 8.54 -23.58
C HIS A 208 1.58 9.12 -23.29
N GLY A 209 0.83 9.52 -24.33
CA GLY A 209 -0.52 10.08 -24.17
C GLY A 209 -1.47 9.14 -23.43
N ARG A 210 -1.41 7.82 -23.71
CA ARG A 210 -2.23 6.81 -23.03
C ARG A 210 -1.86 6.63 -21.55
N VAL A 211 -0.59 6.82 -21.21
CA VAL A 211 -0.14 6.81 -19.81
C VAL A 211 -0.69 8.03 -19.09
N MET A 212 -0.59 9.22 -19.68
CA MET A 212 -1.16 10.46 -19.13
C MET A 212 -2.69 10.35 -18.94
N GLU A 213 -3.41 9.86 -19.95
CA GLU A 213 -4.85 9.57 -19.86
C GLU A 213 -5.17 8.59 -18.73
N SER A 214 -4.32 7.58 -18.49
CA SER A 214 -4.51 6.61 -17.41
C SER A 214 -4.25 7.22 -16.03
N ILE A 215 -3.30 8.14 -15.91
CA ILE A 215 -3.09 8.93 -14.68
C ILE A 215 -4.32 9.79 -14.42
N ASP A 216 -4.82 10.51 -15.42
CA ASP A 216 -6.04 11.33 -15.31
C ASP A 216 -7.26 10.50 -14.93
N ALA A 217 -7.45 9.35 -15.57
CA ALA A 217 -8.54 8.43 -15.28
C ALA A 217 -8.47 7.88 -13.85
N ALA A 218 -7.27 7.54 -13.37
CA ALA A 218 -7.09 7.08 -12.00
C ALA A 218 -7.43 8.18 -10.98
N VAL A 219 -7.02 9.43 -11.24
CA VAL A 219 -7.40 10.58 -10.41
C VAL A 219 -8.92 10.75 -10.40
N LYS A 220 -9.57 10.73 -11.57
CA LYS A 220 -11.03 10.88 -11.71
C LYS A 220 -11.83 9.77 -10.99
N LEU A 221 -11.30 8.55 -10.95
CA LEU A 221 -11.88 7.41 -10.24
C LEU A 221 -11.58 7.41 -8.72
N GLY A 222 -10.98 8.49 -8.20
CA GLY A 222 -10.76 8.67 -6.77
C GLY A 222 -9.66 7.77 -6.21
N TYR A 223 -8.68 7.34 -7.02
CA TYR A 223 -7.46 6.78 -6.46
C TYR A 223 -6.69 7.92 -5.77
N ASN A 224 -6.45 7.79 -4.46
CA ASN A 224 -5.79 8.82 -3.68
C ASN A 224 -4.75 8.21 -2.72
N PRO A 225 -3.45 8.48 -2.92
CA PRO A 225 -2.86 9.20 -4.06
C PRO A 225 -2.71 8.28 -5.28
N VAL A 226 -2.78 8.85 -6.49
CA VAL A 226 -2.21 8.21 -7.68
C VAL A 226 -0.69 8.35 -7.58
N LYS A 227 0.03 7.24 -7.57
CA LYS A 227 1.49 7.27 -7.40
C LYS A 227 2.17 7.19 -8.75
N VAL A 228 3.04 8.13 -9.07
CA VAL A 228 3.89 8.10 -10.26
C VAL A 228 5.32 7.79 -9.83
N ASN A 229 5.93 6.78 -10.44
CA ASN A 229 7.34 6.43 -10.22
C ASN A 229 8.15 6.90 -11.42
N CYS A 230 9.20 7.69 -11.18
CA CYS A 230 10.13 8.17 -12.19
C CYS A 230 11.55 7.78 -11.79
N VAL A 231 12.20 6.94 -12.60
CA VAL A 231 13.62 6.61 -12.43
C VAL A 231 14.44 7.73 -13.06
N VAL A 232 15.22 8.43 -12.23
CA VAL A 232 16.01 9.59 -12.68
C VAL A 232 17.37 9.14 -13.18
N MET A 233 17.70 9.54 -14.42
CA MET A 233 18.93 9.22 -15.13
C MET A 233 19.59 10.50 -15.64
N ARG A 234 20.87 10.65 -15.29
CA ARG A 234 21.68 11.81 -15.68
C ARG A 234 21.81 11.92 -17.19
N GLY A 235 21.62 13.13 -17.70
CA GLY A 235 21.72 13.46 -19.12
C GLY A 235 20.53 12.94 -19.94
N PHE A 236 19.44 12.52 -19.28
CA PHE A 236 18.25 12.02 -19.96
C PHE A 236 16.98 12.74 -19.50
N ASN A 237 16.60 12.60 -18.24
CA ASN A 237 15.37 13.16 -17.66
C ASN A 237 15.62 13.92 -16.35
N ASP A 238 16.88 14.13 -15.96
CA ASP A 238 17.23 14.86 -14.73
C ASP A 238 16.99 16.37 -14.84
N ASP A 239 16.70 16.86 -16.05
CA ASP A 239 16.18 18.19 -16.36
C ASP A 239 14.69 18.34 -16.03
N GLU A 240 13.91 17.25 -16.04
CA GLU A 240 12.45 17.25 -15.88
C GLU A 240 11.98 17.13 -14.41
N ILE A 241 12.90 17.03 -13.45
CA ILE A 241 12.57 16.82 -12.02
C ILE A 241 11.57 17.88 -11.52
N CYS A 242 11.82 19.16 -11.85
CA CYS A 242 10.93 20.25 -11.44
C CYS A 242 9.58 20.21 -12.18
N ASP A 243 9.54 19.72 -13.41
CA ASP A 243 8.29 19.63 -14.19
C ASP A 243 7.39 18.52 -13.62
N PHE A 244 7.99 17.42 -13.16
CA PHE A 244 7.30 16.40 -12.39
C PHE A 244 6.80 16.90 -11.02
N VAL A 245 7.56 17.76 -10.33
CA VAL A 245 7.07 18.42 -9.11
C VAL A 245 5.86 19.30 -9.43
N GLU A 246 5.94 20.07 -10.52
CA GLU A 246 4.86 20.95 -10.97
C GLU A 246 3.57 20.18 -11.31
N LEU A 247 3.69 18.98 -11.89
CA LEU A 247 2.56 18.08 -12.16
C LEU A 247 1.71 17.80 -10.91
N THR A 248 2.29 17.87 -9.71
CA THR A 248 1.60 17.60 -8.44
C THR A 248 0.86 18.81 -7.87
N ARG A 249 1.06 20.03 -8.42
CA ARG A 249 0.57 21.29 -7.82
C ARG A 249 -0.93 21.30 -7.56
N GLU A 250 -1.72 20.83 -8.53
CA GLU A 250 -3.19 20.88 -8.48
C GLU A 250 -3.84 19.49 -8.58
N ARG A 251 -3.02 18.43 -8.53
CA ARG A 251 -3.45 17.06 -8.81
C ARG A 251 -3.11 16.16 -7.62
N PRO A 252 -3.99 15.23 -7.20
CA PRO A 252 -3.71 14.28 -6.12
C PRO A 252 -2.76 13.16 -6.57
N ILE A 253 -1.59 13.56 -7.05
CA ILE A 253 -0.53 12.72 -7.60
C ILE A 253 0.68 12.84 -6.69
N ASN A 254 1.20 11.68 -6.30
CA ASN A 254 2.48 11.60 -5.60
C ASN A 254 3.53 11.07 -6.55
N VAL A 255 4.42 11.96 -7.02
CA VAL A 255 5.62 11.57 -7.77
C VAL A 255 6.69 11.06 -6.80
N ARG A 256 7.31 9.94 -7.13
CA ARG A 256 8.50 9.40 -6.46
C ARG A 256 9.64 9.32 -7.46
N PHE A 257 10.67 10.11 -7.20
CA PHE A 257 11.95 9.97 -7.87
C PHE A 257 12.69 8.78 -7.29
N ILE A 258 13.21 7.93 -8.18
CA ILE A 258 13.93 6.70 -7.84
C ILE A 258 15.33 6.85 -8.43
N GLU A 259 16.34 6.63 -7.60
CA GLU A 259 17.73 6.58 -8.05
C GLU A 259 17.90 5.42 -9.03
N PHE A 260 18.55 5.69 -10.16
CA PHE A 260 18.93 4.63 -11.09
C PHE A 260 19.87 3.64 -10.37
N MET A 261 19.45 2.38 -10.25
CA MET A 261 20.18 1.32 -9.53
C MET A 261 20.74 0.25 -10.49
N PRO A 262 21.87 -0.41 -10.15
CA PRO A 262 22.42 -1.49 -10.96
C PRO A 262 21.58 -2.75 -10.81
N PHE A 263 21.44 -3.49 -11.90
CA PHE A 263 21.16 -4.92 -11.89
C PHE A 263 21.86 -5.58 -13.06
N ASP A 264 22.08 -6.89 -12.99
CA ASP A 264 22.95 -7.64 -13.92
C ASP A 264 22.57 -7.48 -15.41
N GLY A 265 21.34 -7.06 -15.71
CA GLY A 265 20.86 -6.78 -17.07
C GLY A 265 21.05 -5.35 -17.57
N ASN A 266 21.55 -4.41 -16.76
CA ASN A 266 21.56 -2.98 -17.09
C ASN A 266 22.94 -2.32 -17.16
N VAL A 267 24.00 -3.04 -17.58
CA VAL A 267 25.40 -2.54 -17.78
C VAL A 267 25.66 -1.26 -17.00
N TRP A 268 25.75 -1.43 -15.68
CA TRP A 268 25.76 -0.34 -14.72
C TRP A 268 26.74 0.77 -15.12
N ASN A 269 26.26 2.02 -15.08
CA ASN A 269 27.10 3.17 -15.30
C ASN A 269 26.80 4.21 -14.22
N VAL A 270 27.70 4.30 -13.23
CA VAL A 270 27.64 5.29 -12.13
C VAL A 270 27.44 6.71 -12.67
N LYS A 271 27.95 7.02 -13.88
CA LYS A 271 27.78 8.34 -14.50
C LYS A 271 26.31 8.67 -14.79
N LYS A 272 25.42 7.68 -14.86
CA LYS A 272 23.97 7.87 -15.04
C LYS A 272 23.20 8.08 -13.74
N LEU A 273 23.81 7.81 -12.58
CA LEU A 273 23.17 8.01 -11.27
C LEU A 273 23.02 9.50 -10.96
N VAL A 274 21.85 9.90 -10.49
CA VAL A 274 21.58 11.19 -9.86
C VAL A 274 21.21 10.93 -8.41
N PRO A 275 22.07 11.23 -7.42
CA PRO A 275 21.80 10.97 -6.01
C PRO A 275 20.65 11.83 -5.47
N TYR A 276 19.97 11.35 -4.43
CA TYR A 276 18.92 12.07 -3.70
C TYR A 276 19.31 13.50 -3.32
N ALA A 277 20.53 13.70 -2.79
CA ALA A 277 21.01 15.02 -2.40
C ALA A 277 21.06 16.00 -3.58
N GLU A 278 21.47 15.53 -4.75
CA GLU A 278 21.52 16.35 -5.97
C GLU A 278 20.11 16.67 -6.48
N MET A 279 19.20 15.68 -6.45
CA MET A 279 17.79 15.91 -6.81
C MET A 279 17.14 16.97 -5.90
N LEU A 280 17.41 16.93 -4.59
CA LEU A 280 16.91 17.94 -3.65
C LEU A 280 17.43 19.34 -3.97
N VAL A 281 18.72 19.46 -4.28
CA VAL A 281 19.33 20.74 -4.63
C VAL A 281 18.64 21.32 -5.88
N LYS A 282 18.39 20.50 -6.91
CA LYS A 282 17.66 20.92 -8.11
C LYS A 282 16.26 21.46 -7.80
N VAL A 283 15.52 20.81 -6.89
CA VAL A 283 14.18 21.26 -6.47
C VAL A 283 14.25 22.55 -5.66
N GLY A 284 15.25 22.70 -4.78
CA GLY A 284 15.41 23.88 -3.92
C GLY A 284 15.62 25.19 -4.68
N PHE A 285 16.17 25.15 -5.89
CA PHE A 285 16.40 26.35 -6.71
C PHE A 285 15.13 27.00 -7.27
N ARG A 286 13.97 26.31 -7.28
CA ARG A 286 12.71 26.84 -7.83
C ARG A 286 11.68 27.24 -6.76
N GLU A 287 12.15 27.66 -5.58
CA GLU A 287 11.31 28.13 -4.45
C GLU A 287 10.33 27.09 -3.87
N PHE A 288 10.48 25.81 -4.19
CA PHE A 288 9.66 24.76 -3.58
C PHE A 288 10.04 24.55 -2.10
N LYS A 289 9.04 24.48 -1.23
CA LYS A 289 9.25 24.14 0.18
C LYS A 289 9.59 22.66 0.33
N ILE A 290 10.83 22.36 0.68
CA ILE A 290 11.30 21.00 0.96
C ILE A 290 10.98 20.66 2.42
N ILE A 291 10.26 19.57 2.65
CA ILE A 291 9.99 19.04 4.00
C ILE A 291 10.74 17.72 4.17
N PRO A 292 11.67 17.61 5.15
CA PRO A 292 12.42 16.39 5.39
C PRO A 292 11.53 15.19 5.76
N GLN A 293 11.84 14.02 5.20
CA GLN A 293 11.04 12.79 5.39
C GLN A 293 10.94 12.34 6.86
N ARG A 294 11.89 12.71 7.73
CA ARG A 294 11.85 12.38 9.16
C ARG A 294 10.64 12.98 9.90
N GLN A 295 10.05 14.06 9.40
CA GLN A 295 8.83 14.67 9.98
C GLN A 295 7.52 14.03 9.50
N LEU A 296 7.57 13.07 8.56
CA LEU A 296 6.40 12.42 7.98
C LEU A 296 6.13 11.00 8.51
N ARG A 297 6.94 10.49 9.45
CA ARG A 297 6.65 9.21 10.16
C ARG A 297 5.65 9.43 11.30
N ILE A 298 4.44 9.89 11.00
CA ILE A 298 3.27 9.68 11.85
C ILE A 298 2.09 9.41 10.92
N SER A 299 1.36 8.33 11.19
CA SER A 299 0.14 7.82 10.55
C SER A 299 0.29 7.16 9.16
N GLY A 300 0.28 5.83 9.18
CA GLY A 300 0.24 4.94 8.01
C GLY A 300 0.52 3.51 8.41
#